data_AF-A0AAE9MXL6-F1
#
_entry.id   AF-A0AAE9MXL6-F1
#
_cell.length_a   1.000
_cell.length_b   1.000
_cell.length_c   1.000
_cell.angle_alpha   90.00
_cell.angle_beta   90.00
_cell.angle_gamma   90.00
#
_symmetry.space_group_name_H-M   'P 1'
#
loop_
_entity.id
_entity.type
_entity.pdbx_description
1 polymer ?
#
loop_
_entity_poly.entity_id
_entity_poly.type
_entity_poly.pdbx_seq_one_letter_code
_entity_poly.pdbx_strand_id
1 'polypeptide(L)' 'MLLAEYDYETDIAVQRAEEREIAFAEGIERGIEQGIAQGSYQTKLETAAAFKKLGVDITKLAEGTGLSWEEIEKL' A
#
# COMPACT_ATOMS: atom_id res chain seq x y z
N MET A 1 -47.10 -25.89 -12.12
CA MET A 1 -46.26 -24.70 -12.31
C MET A 1 -46.01 -24.11 -10.94
N LEU A 2 -44.83 -24.34 -10.38
CA LEU A 2 -44.44 -23.80 -9.08
C LEU A 2 -43.55 -22.58 -9.38
N LEU A 3 -44.14 -21.38 -9.38
CA LEU A 3 -43.37 -20.15 -9.32
C LEU A 3 -42.89 -20.07 -7.88
N ALA A 4 -41.64 -20.45 -7.62
CA ALA A 4 -41.00 -20.06 -6.39
C ALA A 4 -41.03 -18.53 -6.35
N GLU A 5 -41.71 -17.95 -5.35
CA GLU A 5 -41.70 -16.52 -5.12
C GLU A 5 -40.23 -16.11 -4.91
N TYR A 6 -39.66 -15.45 -5.92
CA TYR A 6 -38.31 -14.93 -5.86
C TYR A 6 -38.31 -13.75 -4.88
N ASP A 7 -37.68 -13.94 -3.72
CA ASP A 7 -37.62 -12.94 -2.66
C ASP A 7 -36.54 -11.90 -2.97
N TYR A 8 -36.92 -10.93 -3.80
CA TYR A 8 -36.08 -9.81 -4.18
C TYR A 8 -35.49 -9.04 -2.98
N GLU A 9 -36.19 -9.01 -1.83
CA GLU A 9 -35.66 -8.33 -0.65
C GLU A 9 -34.46 -9.08 -0.07
N THR A 10 -34.54 -10.42 -0.04
CA THR A 10 -33.44 -11.28 0.37
C THR A 10 -32.25 -11.16 -0.59
N ASP A 11 -32.47 -11.17 -1.91
CA ASP A 11 -31.38 -11.03 -2.89
C ASP A 11 -30.64 -9.68 -2.77
N ILE A 12 -31.38 -8.59 -2.57
CA ILE A 12 -30.79 -7.25 -2.37
C ILE A 12 -29.99 -7.21 -1.07
N ALA A 13 -30.49 -7.85 0.01
CA ALA A 13 -29.78 -7.91 1.28
C ALA A 13 -28.47 -8.70 1.18
N VAL A 14 -28.49 -9.84 0.48
CA VAL A 14 -27.30 -10.67 0.23
C VAL A 14 -26.28 -9.90 -0.61
N GLN A 15 -26.68 -9.30 -1.73
CA GLN A 15 -25.78 -8.53 -2.59
C GLN A 15 -25.09 -7.40 -1.83
N ARG A 16 -25.83 -6.64 -1.01
CA ARG A 16 -25.24 -5.57 -0.19
C ARG A 16 -24.28 -6.08 0.88
N ALA A 17 -24.53 -7.27 1.43
CA ALA A 17 -23.63 -7.89 2.39
C ALA A 17 -22.33 -8.32 1.72
N GLU A 18 -22.42 -8.97 0.56
CA GLU A 18 -21.27 -9.38 -0.25
C GLU A 18 -20.46 -8.16 -0.73
N GLU A 19 -21.12 -7.13 -1.25
CA GLU A 19 -20.46 -5.88 -1.67
C GLU A 19 -19.70 -5.21 -0.52
N ARG A 20 -20.28 -5.21 0.69
CA ARG A 20 -19.61 -4.67 1.89
C ARG A 20 -18.39 -5.51 2.28
N GLU A 21 -18.49 -6.82 2.20
CA GLU A 21 -17.38 -7.72 2.49
C GLU A 21 -16.23 -7.52 1.51
N ILE A 22 -16.54 -7.45 0.22
CA ILE A 22 -15.55 -7.17 -0.84
C ILE A 22 -14.91 -5.80 -0.62
N ALA A 23 -15.72 -4.75 -0.42
CA ALA A 23 -15.19 -3.40 -0.20
C ALA A 23 -14.30 -3.31 1.04
N PHE A 24 -14.63 -4.04 2.11
CA PHE A 24 -13.82 -4.11 3.31
C PHE A 24 -12.50 -4.85 3.06
N ALA A 25 -12.54 -5.99 2.36
CA ALA A 25 -11.36 -6.74 1.99
C ALA A 25 -10.41 -5.93 1.10
N GLU A 26 -10.94 -5.27 0.06
CA GLU A 26 -10.16 -4.37 -0.81
C GLU A 26 -9.55 -3.19 -0.02
N GLY A 27 -10.31 -2.65 0.93
CA GLY A 27 -9.83 -1.58 1.82
C GLY A 27 -8.63 -2.01 2.66
N ILE A 28 -8.68 -3.23 3.23
CA ILE A 28 -7.56 -3.81 3.98
C ILE A 28 -6.36 -4.03 3.07
N GLU A 29 -6.55 -4.64 1.90
CA GLU A 29 -5.47 -4.93 0.96
C GLU A 29 -4.75 -3.64 0.53
N ARG A 30 -5.49 -2.62 0.11
CA ARG A 30 -4.93 -1.31 -0.24
C ARG A 30 -4.20 -0.66 0.92
N GLY A 31 -4.75 -0.76 2.14
CA GLY A 31 -4.12 -0.23 3.34
C GLY A 31 -2.77 -0.90 3.64
N ILE A 32 -2.71 -2.23 3.52
CA ILE A 32 -1.49 -3.01 3.71
C ILE A 32 -0.45 -2.65 2.64
N GLU A 33 -0.86 -2.60 1.37
CA GLU A 33 0.04 -2.25 0.26
C GLU A 33 0.64 -0.84 0.45
N GLN A 34 -0.20 0.15 0.76
CA GLN A 34 0.26 1.51 1.04
C GLN A 34 1.21 1.56 2.24
N GLY A 35 0.89 0.83 3.33
CA GLY A 35 1.74 0.76 4.51
C GLY A 35 3.12 0.15 4.21
N ILE A 36 3.16 -0.94 3.43
CA ILE A 36 4.42 -1.58 3.02
C ILE A 36 5.24 -0.64 2.12
N ALA A 37 4.59 0.02 1.15
CA ALA A 37 5.27 0.96 0.26
C ALA A 37 5.86 2.15 1.03
N GLN A 38 5.09 2.75 1.94
CA GLN A 38 5.55 3.84 2.80
C GLN A 38 6.70 3.39 3.72
N GLY A 39 6.58 2.23 4.36
CA GLY A 39 7.63 1.69 5.22
C GLY A 39 8.93 1.37 4.47
N SER A 40 8.82 0.80 3.28
CA SER A 40 9.97 0.52 2.41
C SER A 40 10.68 1.82 2.00
N TYR A 41 9.93 2.84 1.61
CA TYR A 41 10.49 4.15 1.26
C TYR A 41 11.14 4.84 2.47
N GLN A 42 10.49 4.82 3.64
CA GLN A 42 11.04 5.36 4.87
C GLN A 42 12.36 4.67 5.26
N THR A 43 12.42 3.35 5.14
CA THR A 43 13.65 2.57 5.41
C THR A 43 14.79 2.97 4.48
N LYS A 44 14.51 3.26 3.19
CA LYS A 44 15.52 3.77 2.25
C LYS A 44 16.07 5.12 2.69
N LEU A 45 15.20 6.04 3.11
CA LEU A 45 15.61 7.37 3.60
C LEU A 45 16.48 7.26 4.86
N GLU A 46 16.09 6.42 5.82
CA GLU A 46 16.87 6.20 7.05
C GLU A 46 18.24 5.59 6.76
N THR A 47 18.29 4.63 5.84
CA THR A 47 19.55 4.00 5.40
C THR A 47 20.45 5.02 4.71
N ALA A 48 19.90 5.82 3.79
CA ALA A 48 20.64 6.88 3.11
C ALA A 48 21.18 7.93 4.10
N ALA A 49 20.36 8.35 5.07
CA ALA A 49 20.77 9.30 6.11
C ALA A 49 21.89 8.73 7.00
N ALA A 50 21.82 7.45 7.37
CA ALA A 50 22.86 6.78 8.14
C ALA A 50 24.19 6.72 7.37
N PHE A 51 24.15 6.34 6.10
CA PHE A 51 25.34 6.27 5.25
C PHE A 51 25.92 7.65 4.90
N LYS A 52 25.08 8.69 4.74
CA LYS A 52 25.52 10.08 4.57
C LYS A 52 26.32 10.54 5.80
N LYS A 53 25.86 10.20 7.01
CA LYS A 53 26.61 10.47 8.26
C LYS A 53 27.94 9.72 8.35
N LEU A 54 28.05 8.56 7.70
CA LEU A 54 29.29 7.78 7.60
C LEU A 54 30.24 8.29 6.50
N GLY A 55 29.86 9.33 5.75
CA GLY A 55 30.68 9.90 4.69
C GLY A 55 30.68 9.10 3.39
N VAL A 56 29.66 8.27 3.15
CA VAL A 56 29.50 7.55 1.88
C VAL A 56 29.16 8.55 0.76
N ASP A 57 29.78 8.36 -0.41
CA ASP A 57 29.53 9.18 -1.59
C ASP A 57 28.07 9.14 -2.05
N ILE A 58 27.53 10.30 -2.43
CA ILE A 58 26.13 10.47 -2.85
C ILE A 58 25.77 9.59 -4.05
N THR A 59 26.70 9.39 -4.99
CA THR A 59 26.48 8.53 -6.16
C THR A 59 26.22 7.09 -5.74
N LYS A 60 27.05 6.59 -4.81
CA LYS A 60 26.92 5.23 -4.27
C LYS A 60 25.68 5.07 -3.40
N LEU A 61 25.27 6.13 -2.72
CA LEU A 61 24.04 6.17 -1.95
C LEU A 61 22.80 6.04 -2.84
N ALA A 62 22.77 6.79 -3.94
CA ALA A 62 21.69 6.75 -4.91
C ALA A 62 21.56 5.34 -5.52
N GLU A 63 22.70 4.74 -5.90
CA GLU A 63 22.75 3.37 -6.43
C GLU A 63 22.29 2.33 -5.38
N GLY A 64 22.77 2.43 -4.15
CA GLY A 64 22.50 1.45 -3.09
C GLY A 64 21.11 1.51 -2.46
N THR A 65 20.48 2.69 -2.46
CA THR A 65 19.14 2.90 -1.87
C THR A 65 18.02 3.00 -2.90
N GLY A 66 18.39 3.28 -4.16
CA GLY A 66 17.43 3.55 -5.23
C GLY A 66 16.71 4.90 -5.08
N LEU A 67 17.24 5.80 -4.26
CA LEU A 67 16.76 7.18 -4.14
C LEU A 67 17.41 8.07 -5.20
N SER A 68 16.72 9.12 -5.59
CA SER A 68 17.27 10.16 -6.46
C SER A 68 18.31 11.01 -5.72
N TRP A 69 19.14 11.70 -6.50
CA TRP A 69 20.14 12.63 -5.98
C TRP A 69 19.49 13.74 -5.17
N GLU A 70 18.36 14.29 -5.64
CA GLU A 70 17.63 15.34 -4.94
C GLU A 70 17.10 14.90 -3.58
N GLU A 71 16.61 13.66 -3.47
CA GLU A 71 16.16 13.09 -2.20
C GLU A 71 17.34 12.97 -1.23
N ILE A 72 18.50 12.48 -1.68
CA ILE A 72 19.69 12.31 -0.84
C ILE A 72 20.33 13.66 -0.44
N GLU A 73 20.31 14.66 -1.32
CA GLU A 73 20.79 16.01 -1.01
C GLU A 73 19.95 16.69 0.08
N LYS A 74 18.63 16.47 0.06
CA LYS A 74 17.68 17.04 1.03
C LYS A 74 17.70 16.36 2.41
N LEU A 75 18.25 15.15 2.53
CA LEU A 75 18.43 14.41 3.80
C LEU A 75 19.51 15.02 4.70
#